data_AF-A0A933A6Q7-F1
#
_entry.id   AF-A0A933A6Q7-F1
#
_cell.length_a   1.000
_cell.length_b   1.000
_cell.length_c   1.000
_cell.angle_alpha   90.00
_cell.angle_beta   90.00
_cell.angle_gamma   90.00
#
_symmetry.space_group_name_H-M   'P 1'
#
loop_
_entity.id
_entity.type
_entity.pdbx_description
1 polymer ?
#
loop_
_entity_poly.entity_id
_entity_poly.type
_entity_poly.pdbx_seq_one_letter_code
_entity_poly.pdbx_strand_id
1 'polypeptide(L)'
;MDTDVAGGPSERDERGRGYLLAIGLALAGGAFGIFGAFVQELQAGPLVAFIGAPIIEESLKPAGVYLLLARWPHLLRNQLHTASLSALGGVAFSLIETIIYLYAYFPEHRGSLAIYRLSLALPLHTIASFIFGLGINQRLLASVKGEIPFLSVGKRFFFTAMALHAAYNIAVTIAQIGPELGR
;
A
#
# COMPACT_ATOMS: atom_id res chain seq x y z
N MET A 1 26.57 -4.77 50.07
CA MET A 1 25.74 -5.79 49.39
C MET A 1 24.99 -5.03 48.32
N ASP A 2 25.69 -4.74 47.22
CA ASP A 2 25.13 -4.04 46.06
C ASP A 2 24.20 -5.01 45.35
N THR A 3 22.91 -4.74 45.41
CA THR A 3 21.95 -5.40 44.55
C THR A 3 22.09 -4.80 43.16
N ASP A 4 22.71 -5.56 42.26
CA ASP A 4 22.63 -5.41 40.81
C ASP A 4 21.17 -5.11 40.42
N VAL A 5 20.88 -3.85 40.14
CA VAL A 5 19.62 -3.45 39.54
C VAL A 5 19.68 -3.92 38.10
N ALA A 6 18.98 -5.02 37.82
CA ALA A 6 18.83 -5.61 36.49
C ALA A 6 18.64 -4.51 35.43
N GLY A 7 19.62 -4.37 34.54
CA GLY A 7 19.62 -3.42 33.44
C GLY A 7 18.45 -3.70 32.49
N GLY A 8 17.38 -2.93 32.62
CA GLY A 8 16.33 -2.87 31.61
C GLY A 8 16.90 -2.47 30.25
N PRO A 9 16.24 -2.84 29.14
CA PRO A 9 16.68 -2.45 27.80
C PRO A 9 16.86 -0.93 27.72
N SER A 10 17.90 -0.48 27.02
CA SER A 10 18.15 0.95 26.90
C SER A 10 17.03 1.62 26.09
N GLU A 11 16.78 2.91 26.34
CA GLU A 11 15.78 3.69 25.58
C GLU A 11 16.02 3.63 24.06
N ARG A 12 17.29 3.46 23.65
CA ARG A 12 17.68 3.27 22.25
C ARG A 12 17.19 1.93 21.70
N ASP A 13 17.25 0.86 22.49
CA ASP A 13 16.79 -0.49 22.09
C ASP A 13 15.27 -0.53 21.92
N GLU A 14 14.54 0.13 22.82
CA GLU A 14 13.08 0.23 22.73
C GLU A 14 12.63 1.01 21.49
N ARG A 15 13.30 2.13 21.18
CA ARG A 15 13.06 2.88 19.94
C ARG A 15 13.37 2.02 18.70
N GLY A 16 14.48 1.27 18.72
CA GLY A 16 14.85 0.37 17.64
C GLY A 16 13.78 -0.69 17.35
N ARG A 17 13.27 -1.35 18.39
CA ARG A 17 12.17 -2.32 18.28
C ARG A 17 10.89 -1.69 17.74
N GLY A 18 10.56 -0.48 18.16
CA GLY A 18 9.41 0.27 17.64
C GLY A 18 9.50 0.54 16.14
N TYR A 19 10.69 0.86 15.61
CA TYR A 19 10.87 1.04 14.17
C TYR A 19 10.74 -0.26 13.38
N LEU A 20 11.30 -1.35 13.90
CA LEU A 20 11.15 -2.67 13.27
C LEU A 20 9.69 -3.11 13.23
N LEU A 21 8.94 -2.86 14.31
CA LEU A 21 7.49 -3.09 14.34
C LEU A 21 6.77 -2.27 13.27
N ALA A 22 7.11 -0.97 13.15
CA ALA A 22 6.47 -0.10 12.15
C ALA A 22 6.73 -0.56 10.71
N ILE A 23 7.97 -0.95 10.42
CA ILE A 23 8.36 -1.54 9.13
C ILE A 23 7.61 -2.86 8.88
N GLY A 24 7.60 -3.75 9.87
CA GLY A 24 6.92 -5.04 9.77
C GLY A 24 5.42 -4.90 9.52
N LEU A 25 4.74 -3.98 10.22
CA LEU A 25 3.33 -3.69 10.01
C LEU A 25 3.08 -3.07 8.64
N ALA A 26 3.93 -2.16 8.17
CA ALA A 26 3.80 -1.58 6.84
C ALA A 26 3.89 -2.65 5.73
N LEU A 27 4.87 -3.56 5.81
CA LEU A 27 5.01 -4.69 4.89
C LEU A 27 3.79 -5.63 4.95
N ALA A 28 3.33 -5.96 6.16
CA ALA A 28 2.15 -6.79 6.35
C ALA A 28 0.87 -6.14 5.78
N GLY A 29 0.74 -4.82 5.90
CA GLY A 29 -0.34 -4.06 5.25
C GLY A 29 -0.30 -4.17 3.73
N GLY A 30 0.89 -4.06 3.13
CA GLY A 30 1.09 -4.29 1.71
C GLY A 30 0.64 -5.69 1.26
N ALA A 31 1.06 -6.72 2.01
CA ALA A 31 0.63 -8.09 1.75
C ALA A 31 -0.89 -8.27 1.92
N PHE A 32 -1.51 -7.61 2.90
CA PHE A 32 -2.96 -7.63 3.08
C PHE A 32 -3.71 -7.01 1.89
N GLY A 33 -3.10 -6.02 1.20
CA GLY A 33 -3.65 -5.46 -0.03
C GLY A 33 -3.96 -6.50 -1.11
N ILE A 34 -3.24 -7.63 -1.15
CA ILE A 34 -3.47 -8.74 -2.09
C ILE A 34 -4.86 -9.35 -1.91
N PHE A 35 -5.40 -9.36 -0.69
CA PHE A 35 -6.78 -9.80 -0.45
C PHE A 35 -7.79 -8.94 -1.23
N GLY A 36 -7.52 -7.63 -1.34
CA GLY A 36 -8.32 -6.72 -2.16
C GLY A 36 -8.36 -7.13 -3.63
N ALA A 37 -7.20 -7.50 -4.19
CA ALA A 37 -7.09 -7.99 -5.56
C ALA A 37 -7.90 -9.29 -5.75
N PHE A 38 -7.83 -10.24 -4.81
CA PHE A 38 -8.61 -11.48 -4.87
C PHE A 38 -10.12 -11.26 -4.77
N VAL A 39 -10.58 -10.39 -3.85
CA VAL A 39 -12.01 -10.06 -3.73
C VAL A 39 -12.55 -9.46 -5.02
N GLN A 40 -11.74 -8.63 -5.69
CA GLN A 40 -12.13 -8.04 -6.96
C GLN A 40 -12.16 -9.05 -8.10
N GLU A 41 -11.22 -9.99 -8.17
CA GLU A 41 -11.23 -11.07 -9.17
C GLU A 41 -12.53 -11.89 -9.10
N LEU A 42 -13.08 -12.09 -7.89
CA LEU A 42 -14.36 -12.78 -7.68
C LEU A 42 -15.57 -11.95 -8.12
N GLN A 43 -15.42 -10.63 -8.27
CA GLN A 43 -16.48 -9.74 -8.72
C GLN A 43 -16.37 -9.51 -10.23
N ALA A 44 -17.12 -10.30 -11.00
CA ALA A 44 -17.11 -10.26 -12.46
C ALA A 44 -17.73 -8.96 -13.02
N GLY A 45 -16.90 -7.96 -13.31
CA GLY A 45 -17.32 -6.76 -14.05
C GLY A 45 -16.15 -5.85 -14.44
N PRO A 46 -16.05 -5.41 -15.71
CA PRO A 46 -14.92 -4.58 -16.18
C PRO A 46 -14.82 -3.25 -15.44
N LEU A 47 -15.96 -2.62 -15.10
CA LEU A 47 -15.96 -1.39 -14.28
C LEU A 47 -15.36 -1.60 -12.88
N VAL A 48 -15.58 -2.77 -12.28
CA VAL A 48 -15.03 -3.13 -10.98
C VAL A 48 -13.53 -3.36 -11.07
N ALA A 49 -13.04 -3.98 -12.16
CA ALA A 49 -11.61 -4.18 -12.40
C ALA A 49 -10.82 -2.88 -12.58
N PHE A 50 -11.39 -1.88 -13.27
CA PHE A 50 -10.67 -0.64 -13.59
C PHE A 50 -10.81 0.48 -12.57
N ILE A 51 -11.94 0.55 -11.87
CA ILE A 51 -12.23 1.63 -10.90
C ILE A 51 -12.31 1.06 -9.49
N GLY A 52 -13.01 -0.06 -9.31
CA GLY A 52 -13.18 -0.69 -7.99
C GLY A 52 -11.87 -1.23 -7.41
N ALA A 53 -11.09 -1.97 -8.21
CA ALA A 53 -9.85 -2.60 -7.76
C ALA A 53 -8.83 -1.58 -7.24
N PRO A 54 -8.50 -0.50 -7.98
CA PRO A 54 -7.58 0.51 -7.49
C PRO A 54 -8.04 1.18 -6.19
N ILE A 55 -9.35 1.40 -6.01
CA ILE A 55 -9.88 1.98 -4.77
C ILE A 55 -9.66 1.03 -3.59
N ILE A 56 -10.03 -0.24 -3.74
CA ILE A 56 -9.91 -1.25 -2.68
C ILE A 56 -8.43 -1.46 -2.35
N GLU A 57 -7.62 -1.70 -3.37
CA GLU A 57 -6.21 -2.01 -3.20
C GLU A 57 -5.43 -0.85 -2.56
N GLU A 58 -5.56 0.38 -3.06
CA GLU A 58 -4.85 1.52 -2.48
C GLU A 58 -5.33 1.85 -1.06
N SER A 59 -6.58 1.50 -0.72
CA SER A 59 -7.09 1.63 0.66
C SER A 59 -6.57 0.55 1.59
N LEU A 60 -6.28 -0.66 1.09
CA LEU A 60 -5.83 -1.78 1.91
C LEU A 60 -4.31 -1.86 2.09
N LYS A 61 -3.51 -1.46 1.09
CA LYS A 61 -2.03 -1.42 1.18
C LYS A 61 -1.51 -0.73 2.45
N PRO A 62 -2.04 0.43 2.88
CA PRO A 62 -1.59 1.10 4.09
C PRO A 62 -2.27 0.59 5.38
N ALA A 63 -2.94 -0.57 5.40
CA ALA A 63 -3.65 -1.06 6.59
C ALA A 63 -2.76 -1.15 7.84
N GLY A 64 -1.50 -1.57 7.70
CA GLY A 64 -0.53 -1.56 8.79
C GLY A 64 -0.20 -0.15 9.31
N VAL A 65 -0.21 0.85 8.42
CA VAL A 65 -0.01 2.26 8.76
C VAL A 65 -1.23 2.84 9.46
N TYR A 66 -2.45 2.45 9.08
CA TYR A 66 -3.65 2.78 9.85
C TYR A 66 -3.59 2.21 11.27
N LEU A 67 -3.15 0.96 11.41
CA LEU A 67 -2.99 0.33 12.72
C LEU A 67 -1.95 1.08 13.57
N LEU A 68 -0.82 1.46 12.99
CA LEU A 68 0.18 2.30 13.66
C LEU A 68 -0.42 3.64 14.11
N LEU A 69 -1.14 4.34 13.23
CA LEU A 69 -1.78 5.61 13.57
C LEU A 69 -2.79 5.47 14.71
N ALA A 70 -3.59 4.39 14.69
CA ALA A 70 -4.63 4.15 15.69
C ALA A 70 -4.07 3.70 17.04
N ARG A 71 -3.06 2.82 17.05
CA ARG A 71 -2.60 2.13 18.27
C ARG A 71 -1.28 2.65 18.82
N TRP A 72 -0.38 3.11 17.96
CA TRP A 72 0.98 3.55 18.31
C TRP A 72 1.41 4.81 17.51
N PRO A 73 0.66 5.93 17.59
CA PRO A 73 0.93 7.10 16.76
C PRO A 73 2.32 7.72 17.01
N HIS A 74 2.91 7.51 18.19
CA HIS A 74 4.26 7.97 18.52
C HIS A 74 5.36 7.30 17.65
N LEU A 75 5.09 6.15 17.03
CA LEU A 75 5.99 5.52 16.06
C LEU A 75 5.97 6.23 14.69
N LEU A 76 4.97 7.08 14.43
CA LEU A 76 4.85 7.88 13.22
C LEU A 76 5.46 9.27 13.44
N ARG A 77 6.77 9.40 13.20
CA ARG A 77 7.56 10.63 13.42
C ARG A 77 6.99 11.88 12.76
N ASN A 78 6.62 11.79 11.48
CA ASN A 78 6.12 12.91 10.68
C ASN A 78 5.39 12.38 9.44
N GLN A 79 4.75 13.28 8.69
CA GLN A 79 3.96 12.92 7.51
C GLN A 79 4.78 12.19 6.45
N LEU A 80 6.03 12.61 6.24
CA LEU A 80 6.92 11.98 5.26
C LEU A 80 7.26 10.55 5.67
N HIS A 81 7.50 10.31 6.95
CA HIS A 81 7.73 8.98 7.49
C HIS A 81 6.50 8.08 7.31
N THR A 82 5.30 8.59 7.58
CA THR A 82 4.04 7.87 7.32
C THR A 82 3.86 7.52 5.84
N ALA A 83 4.18 8.46 4.94
CA ALA A 83 4.16 8.25 3.50
C ALA A 83 5.19 7.21 3.05
N SER A 84 6.42 7.25 3.58
CA SER A 84 7.46 6.26 3.30
C SER A 84 7.08 4.85 3.79
N LEU A 85 6.47 4.72 4.97
CA LEU A 85 5.96 3.44 5.45
C LEU A 85 4.82 2.92 4.54
N SER A 86 3.94 3.81 4.07
CA SER A 86 2.89 3.43 3.11
C SER A 86 3.48 2.98 1.78
N ALA A 87 4.51 3.67 1.28
CA ALA A 87 5.25 3.28 0.08
C ALA A 87 5.89 1.89 0.22
N LEU A 88 6.40 1.56 1.40
CA LEU A 88 6.94 0.23 1.69
C LEU A 88 5.86 -0.86 1.62
N GLY A 89 4.63 -0.55 2.05
CA GLY A 89 3.46 -1.40 1.79
C GLY A 89 3.20 -1.58 0.29
N GLY A 90 3.30 -0.51 -0.51
CA GLY A 90 3.19 -0.57 -1.97
C GLY A 90 4.27 -1.45 -2.63
N VAL A 91 5.52 -1.39 -2.15
CA VAL A 91 6.60 -2.29 -2.58
C VAL A 91 6.27 -3.75 -2.27
N ALA A 92 5.87 -4.05 -1.02
CA ALA A 92 5.52 -5.41 -0.62
C ALA A 92 4.36 -5.97 -1.45
N PHE A 93 3.31 -5.17 -1.63
CA PHE A 93 2.18 -5.51 -2.49
C PHE A 93 2.65 -5.85 -3.91
N SER A 94 3.39 -4.96 -4.56
CA SER A 94 3.76 -5.16 -5.98
C SER A 94 4.70 -6.34 -6.18
N LEU A 95 5.61 -6.62 -5.24
CA LEU A 95 6.46 -7.80 -5.31
C LEU A 95 5.65 -9.09 -5.23
N ILE A 96 4.72 -9.18 -4.27
CA ILE A 96 3.85 -10.36 -4.11
C ILE A 96 2.95 -10.52 -5.34
N GLU A 97 2.33 -9.44 -5.77
CA GLU A 97 1.45 -9.43 -6.95
C GLU A 97 2.21 -9.84 -8.23
N THR A 98 3.46 -9.38 -8.38
CA THR A 98 4.33 -9.80 -9.48
C THR A 98 4.65 -11.29 -9.43
N ILE A 99 4.94 -11.84 -8.26
CA ILE A 99 5.14 -13.29 -8.10
C ILE A 99 3.87 -14.06 -8.49
N ILE A 100 2.70 -13.63 -8.01
CA ILE A 100 1.42 -14.25 -8.36
C ILE A 100 1.20 -14.21 -9.88
N TYR A 101 1.46 -13.07 -10.53
CA TYR A 101 1.31 -12.95 -11.97
C TYR A 101 2.25 -13.88 -12.75
N LEU A 102 3.53 -13.94 -12.38
CA LEU A 102 4.50 -14.73 -13.11
C LEU A 102 4.33 -16.23 -12.90
N TYR A 103 3.85 -16.67 -11.72
CA TYR A 103 3.82 -18.09 -11.40
C TYR A 103 2.42 -18.71 -11.33
N ALA A 104 1.37 -17.92 -11.09
CA ALA A 104 -0.01 -18.42 -11.06
C ALA A 104 -0.78 -18.08 -12.35
N TYR A 105 -0.70 -16.83 -12.82
CA TYR A 105 -1.46 -16.41 -14.01
C TYR A 105 -0.74 -16.70 -15.33
N PHE A 106 0.58 -16.52 -15.39
CA PHE A 106 1.38 -16.70 -16.61
C PHE A 106 2.60 -17.61 -16.37
N PRO A 107 2.39 -18.90 -16.04
CA PRO A 107 3.50 -19.80 -15.71
C PRO A 107 4.52 -19.99 -16.84
N GLU A 108 4.10 -19.84 -18.11
CA GLU A 108 4.98 -19.86 -19.29
C GLU A 108 5.38 -18.44 -19.76
N HIS A 109 5.66 -17.54 -18.83
CA HIS A 109 6.02 -16.16 -19.14
C HIS A 109 7.42 -16.01 -19.77
N ARG A 110 7.58 -14.95 -20.56
CA ARG A 110 8.90 -14.48 -21.00
C ARG A 110 9.51 -13.54 -19.96
N GLY A 111 10.84 -13.47 -19.88
CA GLY A 111 11.54 -12.54 -18.99
C GLY A 111 11.16 -11.06 -19.17
N SER A 112 10.66 -10.67 -20.36
CA SER A 112 10.15 -9.33 -20.62
C SER A 112 8.94 -8.96 -19.76
N LEU A 113 8.09 -9.92 -19.38
CA LEU A 113 6.95 -9.67 -18.48
C LEU A 113 7.43 -9.34 -17.07
N ALA A 114 8.45 -10.05 -16.57
CA ALA A 114 9.04 -9.77 -15.26
C ALA A 114 9.68 -8.37 -15.24
N ILE A 115 10.45 -8.02 -16.27
CA ILE A 115 11.07 -6.69 -16.40
C ILE A 115 9.99 -5.61 -16.45
N TYR A 116 8.94 -5.80 -17.23
CA TYR A 116 7.81 -4.88 -17.31
C TYR A 116 7.18 -4.63 -15.92
N ARG A 117 6.85 -5.69 -15.18
CA ARG A 117 6.22 -5.55 -13.86
C ARG A 117 7.14 -4.86 -12.85
N LEU A 118 8.42 -5.22 -12.84
CA LEU A 118 9.39 -4.60 -11.93
C LEU A 118 9.73 -3.14 -12.30
N SER A 119 9.65 -2.77 -13.58
CA SER A 119 9.99 -1.42 -14.04
C SER A 119 8.81 -0.44 -14.06
N LEU A 120 7.57 -0.93 -14.13
CA LEU A 120 6.38 -0.09 -14.20
C LEU A 120 5.40 -0.31 -13.05
N ALA A 121 4.97 -1.54 -12.78
CA ALA A 121 4.00 -1.82 -11.72
C ALA A 121 4.59 -1.52 -10.33
N LEU A 122 5.84 -1.92 -10.07
CA LEU A 122 6.48 -1.68 -8.77
C LEU A 122 6.66 -0.19 -8.45
N PRO A 123 7.21 0.65 -9.34
CA PRO A 123 7.25 2.08 -9.10
C PRO A 123 5.86 2.71 -8.97
N LEU A 124 4.90 2.29 -9.79
CA LEU A 124 3.52 2.79 -9.71
C LEU A 124 2.93 2.56 -8.32
N HIS A 125 2.90 1.32 -7.83
CA HIS A 125 2.33 1.01 -6.52
C HIS A 125 3.09 1.70 -5.39
N THR A 126 4.41 1.78 -5.49
CA THR A 126 5.24 2.50 -4.52
C THR A 126 4.87 3.98 -4.44
N ILE A 127 4.74 4.65 -5.59
CA ILE A 127 4.40 6.07 -5.70
C ILE A 127 2.95 6.31 -5.28
N ALA A 128 2.01 5.50 -5.76
CA ALA A 128 0.59 5.61 -5.40
C ALA A 128 0.40 5.46 -3.89
N SER A 129 1.00 4.43 -3.28
CA SER A 129 0.93 4.23 -1.83
C SER A 129 1.68 5.31 -1.03
N PHE A 130 2.78 5.87 -1.56
CA PHE A 130 3.43 7.04 -0.96
C PHE A 130 2.49 8.26 -0.94
N ILE A 131 1.89 8.60 -2.08
CA ILE A 131 0.94 9.71 -2.21
C ILE A 131 -0.24 9.48 -1.28
N PHE A 132 -0.81 8.27 -1.26
CA PHE A 132 -1.90 7.91 -0.35
C PHE A 132 -1.50 8.16 1.11
N GLY A 133 -0.30 7.73 1.50
CA GLY A 133 0.26 7.91 2.83
C GLY A 133 0.42 9.38 3.26
N LEU A 134 0.54 10.34 2.34
CA LEU A 134 0.50 11.78 2.66
C LEU A 134 -0.87 12.24 3.19
N GLY A 135 -1.94 11.51 2.90
CA GLY A 135 -3.27 11.76 3.44
C GLY A 135 -3.52 11.14 4.82
N ILE A 136 -2.66 10.21 5.27
CA ILE A 136 -2.82 9.50 6.54
C ILE A 136 -2.22 10.31 7.68
N ASN A 137 -3.07 10.85 8.55
CA ASN A 137 -2.66 11.67 9.69
C ASN A 137 -3.71 11.67 10.80
N GLN A 138 -3.44 12.39 11.90
CA GLN A 138 -4.34 12.46 13.05
C GLN A 138 -5.73 13.01 12.72
N ARG A 139 -5.86 13.86 11.69
CA ARG A 139 -7.19 14.36 11.25
C ARG A 139 -8.02 13.27 10.60
N LEU A 140 -7.38 12.33 9.87
CA LEU A 140 -8.07 11.14 9.38
C LEU A 140 -8.62 10.32 10.56
N LEU A 141 -7.81 10.06 11.58
CA LEU A 141 -8.24 9.32 12.76
C LEU A 141 -9.37 10.03 13.52
N ALA A 142 -9.23 11.34 13.77
CA ALA A 142 -10.26 12.17 14.38
C ALA A 142 -11.57 12.14 13.59
N SER A 143 -11.49 12.16 12.25
CA SER A 143 -12.67 12.06 11.41
C SER A 143 -13.35 10.71 11.50
N VAL A 144 -12.61 9.60 11.55
CA VAL A 144 -13.18 8.25 11.70
C VAL A 144 -13.86 8.10 13.05
N LYS A 145 -13.35 8.77 14.09
CA LYS A 145 -13.97 8.85 15.43
C LYS A 145 -15.17 9.80 15.50
N GLY A 146 -15.48 10.53 14.43
CA GLY A 146 -16.55 11.53 14.41
C GLY A 146 -16.23 12.84 15.13
N GLU A 147 -14.97 13.07 15.52
CA GLU A 147 -14.54 14.30 16.20
C GLU A 147 -14.52 15.50 15.23
N ILE A 148 -14.28 15.25 13.93
CA ILE A 148 -14.33 16.25 12.87
C ILE A 148 -15.03 15.71 11.61
N PRO A 149 -15.57 16.57 10.74
CA PRO A 149 -16.17 16.12 9.47
C PRO A 149 -15.13 15.48 8.54
N PHE A 150 -15.51 14.38 7.88
CA PHE A 150 -14.65 13.68 6.91
C PHE A 150 -14.22 14.55 5.73
N LEU A 151 -15.05 15.51 5.32
CA LEU A 151 -14.72 16.49 4.28
C LEU A 151 -13.52 17.37 4.63
N SER A 152 -13.13 17.46 5.90
CA SER A 152 -12.01 18.27 6.34
C SER A 152 -10.64 17.58 6.20
N VAL A 153 -10.60 16.29 5.85
CA VAL A 153 -9.38 15.51 5.64
C VAL A 153 -8.80 15.82 4.24
N GLY A 154 -7.48 15.69 4.07
CA GLY A 154 -6.78 15.90 2.79
C GLY A 154 -7.06 14.82 1.73
N LYS A 155 -8.33 14.63 1.34
CA LYS A 155 -8.80 13.56 0.43
C LYS A 155 -8.12 13.54 -0.93
N ARG A 156 -7.59 14.69 -1.38
CA ARG A 156 -6.86 14.81 -2.64
C ARG A 156 -5.79 13.73 -2.79
N PHE A 157 -5.09 13.40 -1.71
CA PHE A 157 -4.03 12.40 -1.73
C PHE A 157 -4.56 10.99 -2.02
N PHE A 158 -5.69 10.61 -1.39
CA PHE A 158 -6.33 9.31 -1.63
C PHE A 158 -6.82 9.21 -3.08
N PHE A 159 -7.53 10.23 -3.56
CA PHE A 159 -8.05 10.24 -4.93
C PHE A 159 -6.94 10.29 -5.98
N THR A 160 -5.86 11.05 -5.76
CA THR A 160 -4.71 11.07 -6.67
C THR A 160 -4.05 9.70 -6.77
N ALA A 161 -3.86 8.99 -5.66
CA ALA A 161 -3.29 7.65 -5.67
C ALA A 161 -4.18 6.64 -6.43
N MET A 162 -5.49 6.64 -6.13
CA MET A 162 -6.46 5.77 -6.80
C MET A 162 -6.55 6.07 -8.30
N ALA A 163 -6.57 7.35 -8.68
CA ALA A 163 -6.63 7.77 -10.08
C ALA A 163 -5.36 7.40 -10.84
N LEU A 164 -4.18 7.56 -10.22
CA LEU A 164 -2.91 7.16 -10.83
C LEU A 164 -2.88 5.66 -11.14
N HIS A 165 -3.31 4.84 -10.19
CA HIS A 165 -3.36 3.40 -10.37
C HIS A 165 -4.44 2.98 -11.38
N ALA A 166 -5.66 3.54 -11.31
CA ALA A 166 -6.69 3.28 -12.31
C ALA A 166 -6.26 3.66 -13.74
N ALA A 167 -5.58 4.79 -13.90
CA ALA A 167 -5.04 5.23 -15.19
C ALA A 167 -4.02 4.24 -15.75
N TYR A 168 -3.16 3.66 -14.90
CA TYR A 168 -2.26 2.60 -15.31
C TYR A 168 -3.03 1.36 -15.80
N ASN A 169 -3.99 0.85 -15.02
CA ASN A 169 -4.76 -0.34 -15.40
C ASN A 169 -5.47 -0.15 -16.75
N ILE A 170 -6.05 1.03 -16.98
CA ILE A 170 -6.66 1.39 -18.26
C ILE A 170 -5.62 1.39 -19.38
N ALA A 171 -4.46 2.02 -19.19
CA ALA A 171 -3.41 2.09 -20.20
C ALA A 171 -2.88 0.70 -20.59
N VAL A 172 -2.65 -0.18 -19.62
CA VAL A 172 -2.22 -1.57 -19.87
C VAL A 172 -3.28 -2.33 -20.66
N THR A 173 -4.54 -2.18 -20.29
CA THR A 173 -5.66 -2.86 -20.97
C THR A 173 -5.80 -2.40 -22.42
N ILE A 174 -5.73 -1.09 -22.67
CA ILE A 174 -5.79 -0.56 -24.05
C ILE A 174 -4.61 -1.09 -24.87
N ALA A 175 -3.41 -1.13 -24.28
CA ALA A 175 -2.23 -1.68 -24.96
C ALA A 175 -2.34 -3.19 -25.26
N GLN A 176 -3.08 -3.94 -24.44
CA GLN A 176 -3.35 -5.36 -24.64
C GLN A 176 -4.42 -5.62 -25.71
N ILE A 177 -5.47 -4.79 -25.80
CA ILE A 177 -6.57 -4.95 -26.78
C ILE A 177 -6.21 -4.36 -28.15
N GLY A 178 -5.38 -3.31 -28.19
CA GLY A 178 -4.99 -2.61 -29.44
C GLY A 178 -4.49 -3.51 -30.59
N PRO A 179 -3.68 -4.55 -30.34
CA PRO A 179 -3.25 -5.51 -31.37
C PRO A 179 -4.38 -6.36 -31.99
N GLU A 180 -5.52 -6.53 -31.30
CA GLU A 180 -6.65 -7.34 -31.78
C GLU A 180 -7.64 -6.53 -32.64
N LEU A 181 -7.71 -5.22 -32.46
CA LEU A 181 -8.57 -4.33 -33.26
C LEU A 181 -7.90 -3.86 -34.57
N GLY A 182 -6.62 -4.17 -34.75
CA GLY A 182 -5.84 -3.86 -35.97
C GLY A 182 -5.69 -5.03 -36.94
N ARG A 183 -6.45 -6.11 -36.77
CA ARG A 183 -6.53 -7.26 -37.69
C ARG A 183 -7.93 -7.42 -38.26
#